data_AF-A0A7V5DVM4-F1
#
_entry.id   AF-A0A7V5DVM4-F1
#
_cell.length_a   1.000
_cell.length_b   1.000
_cell.length_c   1.000
_cell.angle_alpha   90.00
_cell.angle_beta   90.00
_cell.angle_gamma   90.00
#
_symmetry.space_group_name_H-M   'P 1'
#
loop_
_entity.id
_entity.type
_entity.pdbx_description
1 polymer ?
#
loop_
_entity_poly.entity_id
_entity_poly.type
_entity_poly.pdbx_seq_one_letter_code
_entity_poly.pdbx_strand_id
1 'polypeptide(L)'
;MDLMRCPVCKSTTWEDLHAWEPDVPTRFRCIRCGRIASLGSCKVCGEKNWIRRSDLFEKESKRPIVRYQCGKCGRMIGLYVDSELSKAKRIFLRKP
;
A
#
# COMPACT_ATOMS: atom_id res chain seq x y z
N MET A 1 -2.84 14.71 0.82
CA MET A 1 -2.59 13.31 1.19
C MET A 1 -1.10 13.04 1.01
N ASP A 2 -0.41 12.52 2.02
CA ASP A 2 0.99 12.13 1.88
C ASP A 2 1.11 10.81 1.11
N LEU A 3 2.13 10.70 0.25
CA LEU A 3 2.44 9.45 -0.45
C LEU A 3 3.65 8.78 0.18
N MET A 4 3.57 7.47 0.40
CA MET A 4 4.75 6.70 0.80
C MET A 4 5.77 6.67 -0.35
N ARG A 5 6.99 7.14 -0.07
CA ARG A 5 8.12 7.13 -1.03
C ARG A 5 9.16 6.12 -0.60
N CYS A 6 9.69 5.37 -1.57
CA CYS A 6 10.78 4.45 -1.34
C CYS A 6 12.01 5.23 -0.85
N PRO A 7 12.63 4.86 0.27
CA PRO A 7 13.80 5.57 0.79
C PRO A 7 15.05 5.42 -0.11
N VAL A 8 15.06 4.45 -1.03
CA VAL A 8 16.20 4.21 -1.95
C VAL A 8 16.01 4.97 -3.25
N CYS A 9 14.95 4.64 -3.99
CA CYS A 9 14.75 5.14 -5.36
C CYS A 9 13.69 6.25 -5.46
N LYS A 10 13.15 6.72 -4.32
CA LYS A 10 12.10 7.75 -4.22
C LYS A 10 10.79 7.42 -4.94
N SER A 11 10.64 6.21 -5.48
CA SER A 11 9.42 5.73 -6.14
C SER A 11 8.23 5.74 -5.19
N THR A 12 7.05 6.11 -5.69
CA THR A 12 5.78 6.06 -4.97
C THR A 12 4.94 4.82 -5.33
N THR A 13 5.46 3.97 -6.21
CA THR A 13 4.80 2.75 -6.66
C THR A 13 5.30 1.54 -5.90
N TRP A 14 4.36 0.79 -5.36
CA TRP A 14 4.55 -0.32 -4.45
C TRP A 14 3.73 -1.53 -4.89
N GLU A 15 4.24 -2.71 -4.58
CA GLU A 15 3.53 -3.98 -4.61
C GLU A 15 3.10 -4.29 -3.19
N ASP A 16 1.81 -4.56 -2.98
CA ASP A 16 1.33 -5.05 -1.69
C ASP A 16 1.63 -6.55 -1.57
N LEU A 17 2.46 -6.93 -0.60
CA LEU A 17 2.84 -8.33 -0.40
C LEU A 17 1.75 -9.13 0.33
N HIS A 18 0.85 -8.47 1.07
CA HIS A 18 -0.14 -9.13 1.95
C HIS A 18 -1.52 -8.49 1.81
N ALA A 19 -1.95 -8.19 0.57
CA ALA A 19 -3.19 -7.48 0.27
C ALA A 19 -4.48 -8.12 0.83
N TRP A 20 -4.40 -9.37 1.33
CA TRP A 20 -5.50 -10.24 1.72
C TRP A 20 -5.62 -10.45 3.24
N GLU A 21 -4.64 -10.05 4.05
CA GLU A 21 -4.63 -10.34 5.49
C GLU A 21 -4.79 -9.04 6.30
N PRO A 22 -5.95 -8.82 6.95
CA PRO A 22 -6.27 -7.55 7.62
C PRO A 22 -5.39 -7.24 8.84
N ASP A 23 -4.76 -8.25 9.44
CA ASP A 23 -3.97 -8.13 10.67
C ASP A 23 -2.45 -8.20 10.45
N VAL A 24 -2.00 -8.34 9.19
CA VAL A 24 -0.57 -8.44 8.89
C VAL A 24 0.02 -7.05 8.72
N PRO A 25 1.18 -6.74 9.35
CA PRO A 25 1.88 -5.49 9.10
C PRO A 25 2.06 -5.29 7.60
N THR A 26 1.53 -4.20 7.10
CA THR A 26 1.39 -3.95 5.67
C THR A 26 2.78 -3.76 5.07
N ARG A 27 3.27 -4.84 4.48
CA ARG A 27 4.59 -4.93 3.84
C ARG A 27 4.41 -4.66 2.36
N PHE A 28 5.17 -3.70 1.87
CA PHE A 28 5.16 -3.25 0.51
C PHE A 28 6.52 -3.46 -0.12
N ARG A 29 6.58 -3.99 -1.33
CA ARG A 29 7.80 -4.06 -2.12
C ARG A 29 7.81 -2.92 -3.13
N CYS A 30 8.89 -2.15 -3.17
CA CYS A 30 9.04 -1.10 -4.18
C CYS A 30 9.26 -1.74 -5.56
N ILE A 31 8.39 -1.45 -6.54
CA ILE A 31 8.47 -2.01 -7.89
C ILE A 31 9.80 -1.65 -8.59
N ARG A 32 10.37 -0.48 -8.31
CA ARG A 32 11.58 0.00 -9.00
C ARG A 32 12.88 -0.63 -8.49
N CYS A 33 12.99 -0.92 -7.20
CA CYS A 33 14.26 -1.35 -6.59
C CYS A 33 14.14 -2.62 -5.74
N GLY A 34 12.95 -3.23 -5.66
CA GLY A 34 12.71 -4.42 -4.86
C GLY A 34 12.73 -4.23 -3.35
N ARG A 35 13.00 -3.02 -2.84
CA ARG A 35 13.08 -2.78 -1.39
C ARG A 35 11.73 -3.03 -0.72
N ILE A 36 11.75 -3.84 0.33
CA ILE A 36 10.59 -4.09 1.19
C ILE A 36 10.55 -3.00 2.28
N ALA A 37 9.37 -2.41 2.47
CA ALA A 37 9.08 -1.44 3.52
C ALA A 37 7.77 -1.82 4.21
N SER A 38 7.64 -1.49 5.49
CA SER A 38 6.38 -1.62 6.21
C SER A 38 5.81 -0.25 6.55
N LEU A 39 4.50 -0.19 6.72
CA LEU A 39 3.83 0.92 7.39
C LEU A 39 4.35 1.04 8.82
N GLY A 40 5.29 1.97 9.04
CA GLY A 40 5.87 2.25 10.36
C GLY A 40 4.92 3.06 11.25
N SER A 41 5.43 3.62 12.35
CA SER A 41 4.65 4.51 13.22
C SER A 41 4.21 5.80 12.49
N CYS A 42 3.03 6.30 12.85
CA CYS A 42 2.55 7.61 12.43
C CYS A 42 3.52 8.70 12.88
N LYS A 43 3.98 9.52 11.92
CA LYS A 43 4.92 10.62 12.18
C LYS A 43 4.37 11.72 13.08
N VAL A 44 3.05 11.78 13.30
CA VAL A 44 2.40 12.82 14.10
C VAL A 44 2.22 12.38 15.55
N CYS A 45 1.71 11.16 15.76
CA CYS A 45 1.31 10.70 17.09
C CYS A 45 1.99 9.40 17.54
N GLY A 46 2.91 8.84 16.75
CA GLY A 46 3.62 7.59 17.06
C GLY A 46 2.81 6.30 16.90
N GLU A 47 1.49 6.41 16.69
CA GLU A 47 0.56 5.29 16.58
C GLU A 47 0.94 4.34 15.44
N LYS A 48 0.88 3.03 15.71
CA LYS A 48 1.16 1.98 14.70
C LYS A 48 -0.13 1.41 14.10
N ASN A 49 -1.27 1.71 14.71
CA ASN A 49 -2.56 1.32 14.17
C ASN A 49 -2.93 2.15 12.92
N TRP A 50 -2.86 1.50 11.77
CA TRP A 50 -3.25 2.04 10.47
C TRP A 50 -4.47 1.31 9.94
N ILE A 51 -5.56 2.05 9.79
CA ILE A 51 -6.83 1.55 9.27
C ILE A 51 -6.79 1.69 7.75
N ARG A 52 -6.85 0.57 7.03
CA ARG A 52 -7.01 0.59 5.56
C ARG A 52 -8.35 1.22 5.22
N ARG A 53 -8.32 2.30 4.45
CA ARG A 53 -9.49 2.94 3.83
C ARG A 53 -9.48 2.58 2.36
N SER A 54 -10.67 2.23 1.86
CA SER A 54 -10.92 1.57 0.57
C SER A 54 -10.03 2.04 -0.59
N ASP A 55 -9.73 1.09 -1.48
CA ASP A 55 -9.00 1.35 -2.71
C ASP A 55 -9.84 2.29 -3.60
N LEU A 56 -9.37 3.51 -3.79
CA LEU A 56 -9.98 4.43 -4.75
C LEU A 56 -9.20 4.32 -6.05
N PHE A 57 -9.90 3.92 -7.11
CA PHE A 57 -9.50 4.28 -8.47
C PHE A 57 -9.74 5.78 -8.58
N GLU A 58 -8.67 6.58 -8.50
CA GLU A 58 -8.79 7.97 -8.93
C GLU A 58 -9.25 7.94 -10.40
N LYS A 59 -10.44 8.47 -10.69
CA LYS A 59 -11.11 8.39 -12.01
C LYS A 59 -10.22 8.88 -13.18
N GLU A 60 -9.16 9.63 -12.90
CA GLU A 60 -8.18 10.11 -13.87
C GLU A 60 -6.80 9.42 -13.78
N SER A 61 -6.49 8.77 -12.65
CA SER A 61 -5.22 8.08 -12.45
C SER A 61 -5.38 6.59 -12.73
N LYS A 62 -4.72 6.08 -13.78
CA LYS A 62 -4.69 4.65 -14.18
C LYS A 62 -4.12 3.69 -13.11
N ARG A 63 -3.92 4.13 -11.87
CA ARG A 63 -3.23 3.40 -10.81
C ARG A 63 -4.09 3.34 -9.54
N PRO A 64 -4.36 2.15 -8.99
CA PRO A 64 -5.06 2.03 -7.72
C PRO A 64 -4.25 2.68 -6.60
N ILE A 65 -4.93 3.40 -5.72
CA ILE A 65 -4.35 3.97 -4.52
C ILE A 65 -4.96 3.28 -3.31
N VAL A 66 -4.12 2.65 -2.51
CA VAL A 66 -4.50 2.15 -1.19
C VAL A 66 -4.26 3.27 -0.19
N ARG A 67 -5.27 3.58 0.63
CA ARG A 67 -5.18 4.63 1.65
C ARG A 67 -5.15 4.01 3.04
N TYR A 68 -4.31 4.56 3.90
CA TYR A 68 -4.22 4.17 5.30
C TYR A 68 -4.44 5.39 6.17
N GLN A 69 -5.36 5.26 7.12
CA GLN A 69 -5.69 6.29 8.09
C GLN A 69 -5.15 5.90 9.46
N CYS A 70 -4.38 6.78 10.09
CA CYS A 70 -3.95 6.58 11.46
C CYS A 70 -5.18 6.56 12.38
N GLY A 71 -5.35 5.50 13.17
CA GLY A 71 -6.50 5.33 14.05
C GLY A 71 -6.62 6.40 15.15
N LYS A 72 -5.51 7.05 15.51
CA LYS A 72 -5.47 8.04 16.61
C LYS A 72 -5.62 9.49 16.15
N CYS A 73 -4.81 9.92 15.18
CA CYS A 73 -4.78 11.32 14.73
C CYS A 73 -5.51 11.56 13.40
N GLY A 74 -6.04 10.51 12.77
CA GLY A 74 -6.76 10.62 11.50
C GLY A 74 -5.89 10.93 10.28
N ARG A 75 -4.55 11.05 10.44
CA ARG A 75 -3.63 11.30 9.31
C ARG A 75 -3.78 10.23 8.25
N MET A 76 -3.90 10.65 7.00
CA MET A 76 -3.99 9.77 5.85
C MET A 76 -2.69 9.69 5.08
N ILE A 77 -2.28 8.47 4.73
CA ILE A 77 -1.22 8.21 3.77
C ILE A 77 -1.75 7.36 2.62
N GLY A 78 -1.24 7.58 1.42
CA GLY A 78 -1.57 6.80 0.23
C GLY A 78 -0.36 6.08 -0.34
N LEU A 79 -0.60 4.94 -0.98
CA LEU A 79 0.38 4.22 -1.77
C LEU A 79 -0.23 3.89 -3.13
N TYR A 80 0.52 4.11 -4.21
CA TYR A 80 0.13 3.57 -5.51
C TYR A 80 0.48 2.10 -5.53
N VAL A 81 -0.54 1.26 -5.67
CA VAL A 81 -0.35 -0.18 -5.80
C VAL A 81 -0.44 -0.56 -7.26
N ASP A 82 0.55 -1.31 -7.76
CA ASP A 82 0.48 -1.82 -9.11
C ASP A 82 -0.49 -3.01 -9.18
N SER A 83 -1.68 -2.79 -9.74
CA SER A 83 -2.75 -3.79 -9.82
C SER A 83 -2.54 -4.88 -10.86
N GLU A 84 -1.61 -4.72 -11.80
CA GLU A 84 -1.41 -5.68 -12.89
C GLU A 84 -0.92 -7.05 -12.35
N LEU A 85 -0.17 -7.06 -11.24
CA LEU A 85 0.26 -8.29 -10.56
C LEU A 85 -0.80 -8.88 -9.61
N SER A 86 -1.64 -8.04 -9.00
CA SER A 86 -2.77 -8.51 -8.17
C SER A 86 -3.82 -9.26 -9.01
N LYS A 87 -3.96 -8.92 -10.29
CA LYS A 87 -4.76 -9.70 -11.26
C LYS A 87 -4.06 -11.00 -11.66
N ALA A 88 -2.74 -10.99 -11.87
CA ALA A 88 -1.99 -12.20 -12.23
C ALA A 88 -2.13 -13.30 -11.16
N LYS A 89 -2.09 -12.97 -9.86
CA LYS A 89 -2.32 -13.96 -8.79
C LYS A 89 -3.76 -14.50 -8.70
N ARG A 90 -4.78 -13.76 -9.18
CA ARG A 90 -6.15 -14.29 -9.29
C ARG A 90 -6.30 -15.33 -10.40
N ILE A 91 -5.40 -15.35 -11.39
CA ILE A 91 -5.44 -16.33 -12.48
C ILE A 91 -4.79 -17.66 -12.05
N PHE A 92 -3.79 -17.64 -11.16
CA PHE A 92 -3.11 -18.85 -10.69
C PHE A 92 -3.84 -19.65 -9.60
N LEU A 93 -4.98 -19.17 -9.07
CA LEU A 93 -5.85 -19.95 -8.17
C LEU A 93 -7.08 -20.54 -8.86
N ARG A 94 -7.15 -20.47 -10.20
CA ARG A 94 -8.11 -21.24 -10.99
C ARG A 94 -7.38 -22.18 -11.92
N LYS A 95 -7.09 -23.39 -11.43
CA LYS A 95 -7.29 -24.65 -12.16
C LYS A 95 -6.74 -25.84 -11.36
N PRO A 96 -7.26 -27.05 -11.59
CA PRO A 96 -8.50 -27.43 -12.28
C PRO A 96 -9.69 -27.60 -11.33
#